data_AF-A0A2V8T556-F1
#
_entry.id   AF-A0A2V8T556-F1
#
_cell.length_a   1.000
_cell.length_b   1.000
_cell.length_c   1.000
_cell.angle_alpha   90.00
_cell.angle_beta   90.00
_cell.angle_gamma   90.00
#
_symmetry.space_group_name_H-M   'P 1'
#
loop_
_entity.id
_entity.type
_entity.pdbx_description
1 polymer ?
#
loop_
_entity_poly.entity_id
_entity_poly.type
_entity_poly.pdbx_seq_one_letter_code
_entity_poly.pdbx_strand_id
1 'polypeptide(L)' 'DGHLRAYSTKDGTVIWDFDTAATPYDAVNGGKAKGGTLDGGGPTIANGVLYTNSGYGRIIGQRGNVLLAFTVDGR' A
#
# COMPACT_ATOMS: atom_id res chain seq x y z
N ASP A 1 2.24 -9.63 -5.17
CA ASP A 1 3.31 -9.84 -4.16
C ASP A 1 3.08 -9.00 -2.90
N GLY A 2 2.33 -7.88 -2.97
CA GLY A 2 1.99 -7.03 -1.82
C GLY A 2 2.79 -5.73 -1.78
N HIS A 3 3.68 -5.55 -2.75
CA HIS A 3 4.54 -4.38 -2.87
C HIS A 3 3.85 -3.26 -3.65
N LEU A 4 3.88 -2.06 -3.10
CA LEU A 4 3.56 -0.82 -3.80
C LEU A 4 4.86 -0.19 -4.27
N ARG A 5 4.96 0.10 -5.58
CA ARG A 5 6.20 0.59 -6.20
C ARG A 5 5.97 1.90 -6.94
N ALA A 6 6.96 2.78 -6.91
CA ALA A 6 7.06 3.92 -7.79
C ALA A 6 8.17 3.69 -8.82
N TYR A 7 7.86 3.99 -10.07
CA TYR A 7 8.77 3.83 -11.20
C TYR A 7 9.16 5.19 -11.76
N SER A 8 10.42 5.33 -12.15
CA SER A 8 10.93 6.47 -12.91
C SER A 8 10.19 6.60 -14.24
N THR A 9 9.67 7.79 -14.53
CA THR A 9 9.00 8.07 -15.82
C THR A 9 9.98 8.14 -17.00
N LYS A 10 11.29 8.20 -16.74
CA LYS A 10 12.33 8.29 -17.77
C LYS A 10 12.68 6.93 -18.37
N ASP A 11 12.78 5.91 -17.53
CA ASP A 11 13.38 4.62 -17.88
C ASP A 11 12.70 3.41 -17.22
N GLY A 12 11.64 3.62 -16.42
CA GLY A 12 10.92 2.53 -15.75
C GLY A 12 11.70 1.85 -14.63
N THR A 13 12.80 2.43 -14.14
CA THR A 13 13.51 1.91 -12.97
C THR A 13 12.68 2.10 -11.69
N VAL A 14 12.75 1.16 -10.74
CA VAL A 14 12.07 1.30 -9.44
C VAL A 14 12.83 2.34 -8.61
N ILE A 15 12.15 3.40 -8.19
CA ILE A 15 12.71 4.48 -7.37
C ILE A 15 12.21 4.45 -5.92
N TRP A 16 11.15 3.68 -5.65
CA TRP A 16 10.63 3.43 -4.32
C TRP A 16 9.85 2.11 -4.31
N ASP A 17 9.99 1.35 -3.24
CA ASP A 17 9.30 0.07 -3.02
C ASP A 17 8.90 -0.03 -1.55
N PHE A 18 7.63 -0.35 -1.30
CA PHE A 18 7.09 -0.58 0.02
C PHE A 18 6.27 -1.86 0.08
N ASP A 19 6.68 -2.78 0.95
CA ASP A 19 5.93 -4.00 1.24
C ASP A 19 4.78 -3.70 2.21
N THR A 20 3.55 -3.68 1.69
CA THR A 20 2.34 -3.44 2.50
C THR A 20 1.98 -4.60 3.43
N ALA A 21 2.59 -5.77 3.24
CA ALA A 21 2.26 -7.02 3.92
C ALA A 21 3.33 -7.43 4.96
N ALA A 22 4.49 -6.75 4.97
CA ALA A 22 5.64 -7.08 5.82
C ALA A 22 5.32 -7.15 7.31
N THR A 23 4.59 -6.15 7.83
CA THR A 23 4.28 -6.05 9.26
C THR A 23 2.84 -5.55 9.50
N PRO A 24 2.21 -5.91 10.64
CA PRO A 24 0.95 -5.31 11.04
C PRO A 24 1.11 -3.84 11.45
N TYR A 25 0.07 -3.04 11.24
CA TYR A 25 -0.02 -1.63 11.58
C TYR A 25 -0.94 -1.41 12.77
N ASP A 26 -0.61 -0.41 13.58
CA ASP A 26 -1.56 0.22 14.50
C ASP A 26 -2.41 1.22 13.72
N ALA A 27 -3.69 0.91 13.56
CA ALA A 27 -4.62 1.75 12.82
C ALA A 27 -5.15 2.89 13.69
N VAL A 28 -5.48 4.01 13.05
CA VAL A 28 -5.99 5.22 13.73
C VAL A 28 -7.30 5.01 14.50
N ASN A 29 -8.04 3.94 14.17
CA ASN A 29 -9.24 3.52 14.91
C ASN A 29 -8.94 2.61 16.11
N GLY A 30 -7.66 2.44 16.48
CA GLY A 30 -7.20 1.62 17.61
C GLY A 30 -7.10 0.12 17.31
N GLY A 31 -7.43 -0.32 16.09
CA GLY A 31 -7.32 -1.72 15.68
C GLY A 31 -5.92 -2.09 15.16
N LYS A 32 -5.66 -3.39 15.04
CA LYS A 32 -4.53 -3.89 14.25
C LYS A 32 -4.98 -4.14 12.81
N ALA A 33 -4.20 -3.64 11.86
CA ALA A 33 -4.42 -3.84 10.42
C ALA A 33 -3.22 -4.54 9.80
N LYS A 34 -3.40 -5.21 8.65
CA LYS A 34 -2.30 -5.82 7.91
C LYS A 34 -2.62 -5.77 6.42
N GLY A 35 -1.63 -5.46 5.58
CA GLY A 35 -1.78 -5.59 4.14
C GLY A 35 -1.61 -7.02 3.64
N GLY A 36 -1.65 -7.15 2.32
CA GLY A 36 -1.59 -8.41 1.60
C GLY A 36 -1.57 -8.15 0.10
N THR A 37 -2.26 -8.99 -0.67
CA THR A 37 -2.34 -8.85 -2.13
C THR A 37 -2.86 -7.47 -2.55
N LEU A 38 -2.22 -6.93 -3.58
CA LEU A 38 -2.61 -5.72 -4.30
C LEU A 38 -3.08 -6.11 -5.72
N ASP A 39 -4.31 -6.58 -5.84
CA ASP A 39 -4.96 -6.99 -7.09
C ASP A 39 -6.33 -6.32 -7.30
N GLY A 40 -6.64 -5.30 -6.47
CA GLY A 40 -7.81 -4.44 -6.62
C GLY A 40 -7.50 -3.15 -7.40
N GLY A 41 -8.15 -2.05 -7.02
CA GLY A 41 -7.89 -0.73 -7.60
C GLY A 41 -6.49 -0.21 -7.27
N GLY A 42 -5.91 0.56 -8.19
CA GLY A 42 -4.61 1.21 -7.99
C GLY A 42 -4.65 2.34 -6.94
N PRO A 43 -3.47 2.91 -6.59
CA PRO A 43 -3.39 3.99 -5.63
C PRO A 43 -4.09 5.26 -6.14
N THR A 44 -4.66 6.05 -5.22
CA THR A 44 -5.25 7.37 -5.49
C THR A 44 -4.40 8.45 -4.83
N ILE A 45 -4.12 9.54 -5.53
CA ILE A 45 -3.36 10.67 -4.99
C ILE A 45 -4.28 11.89 -4.92
N ALA A 46 -4.39 12.49 -3.73
CA ALA A 46 -5.17 13.71 -3.51
C ALA A 46 -4.50 14.57 -2.43
N ASN A 47 -4.43 15.89 -2.65
CA ASN A 47 -3.85 16.86 -1.71
C ASN A 47 -2.45 16.48 -1.17
N GLY A 48 -1.61 15.86 -1.99
CA GLY A 48 -0.25 15.44 -1.61
C GLY A 48 -0.18 14.15 -0.79
N VAL A 49 -1.30 13.44 -0.61
CA VAL A 49 -1.36 12.14 0.06
C VAL A 49 -1.62 11.03 -0.96
N LEU A 50 -0.86 9.94 -0.89
CA LEU A 50 -1.12 8.72 -1.64
C LEU A 50 -1.89 7.74 -0.77
N TYR A 51 -3.04 7.28 -1.27
CA TYR A 51 -3.89 6.28 -0.62
C TYR A 51 -3.86 4.97 -1.39
N THR A 52 -3.72 3.84 -0.68
CA THR A 52 -3.88 2.51 -1.28
C THR A 52 -4.57 1.55 -0.33
N ASN A 53 -5.46 0.72 -0.88
CA ASN A 53 -6.03 -0.41 -0.15
C ASN A 53 -5.16 -1.64 -0.37
N SER A 54 -4.94 -2.42 0.68
CA SER A 54 -4.15 -3.65 0.63
C SER A 54 -4.84 -4.81 1.35
N GLY A 55 -4.70 -6.01 0.77
CA GLY A 55 -5.23 -7.24 1.34
C GLY A 55 -6.35 -7.90 0.56
N TYR A 56 -6.46 -7.62 -0.74
CA TYR A 56 -7.52 -8.09 -1.64
C TYR A 56 -7.50 -9.61 -1.94
N GLY A 57 -6.77 -10.42 -1.17
CA GLY A 57 -6.62 -11.88 -1.32
C GLY A 57 -7.90 -12.72 -1.08
N ARG A 58 -9.08 -12.26 -1.51
CA ARG A 58 -10.35 -12.98 -1.42
C ARG A 58 -10.38 -14.21 -2.31
N ILE A 59 -9.78 -14.14 -3.50
CA ILE A 59 -9.73 -15.25 -4.47
C ILE A 59 -8.35 -15.93 -4.43
N ILE A 60 -7.26 -15.17 -4.60
CA ILE A 60 -5.88 -15.68 -4.60
C ILE A 60 -4.96 -14.72 -3.81
N GLY A 61 -3.97 -15.27 -3.09
CA GLY A 61 -2.90 -14.51 -2.43
C GLY A 61 -3.18 -14.17 -0.97
N GLN A 62 -2.28 -13.37 -0.37
CA GLN A 62 -2.34 -13.03 1.05
C GLN A 62 -3.51 -12.10 1.35
N ARG A 63 -4.36 -12.51 2.30
CA ARG A 63 -5.45 -11.68 2.83
C ARG A 63 -4.90 -10.60 3.75
N GLY A 64 -5.60 -9.48 3.77
CA GLY A 64 -5.36 -8.36 4.66
C GLY A 64 -6.56 -7.43 4.67
N ASN A 65 -6.46 -6.37 5.45
CA ASN A 65 -7.41 -5.27 5.41
C ASN A 65 -6.71 -4.04 6.00
N VAL A 66 -6.17 -3.21 5.11
CA VAL A 66 -5.59 -1.93 5.52
C VAL A 66 -5.76 -0.91 4.40
N LEU A 67 -6.12 0.31 4.79
CA LEU A 67 -5.97 1.51 3.97
C LEU A 67 -4.72 2.22 4.46
N LEU A 68 -3.73 2.36 3.57
CA LEU A 68 -2.49 3.06 3.85
C LEU A 68 -2.54 4.46 3.23
N ALA A 69 -2.03 5.45 3.98
CA ALA A 69 -1.87 6.83 3.54
C ALA A 69 -0.38 7.19 3.66
N PHE A 70 0.21 7.67 2.57
CA PHE A 70 1.61 8.05 2.50
C PHE A 70 1.75 9.54 2.19
N THR A 71 2.63 10.21 2.91
CA THR A 71 3.03 11.59 2.70
C THR A 71 4.55 11.67 2.63
N VAL A 72 5.06 12.73 2.01
CA VAL A 72 6.50 13.03 2.07
C VAL A 72 6.88 13.30 3.52
N ASP A 73 7.92 12.64 4.00
CA ASP A 73 8.42 12.70 5.37
C ASP A 73 7.44 12.25 6.47
N GLY A 74 6.31 11.61 6.12
CA GLY A 74 5.33 11.12 7.09
C GLY A 74 4.56 12.21 7.85
N ARG A 75 4.40 13.39 7.24
CA ARG A 75 3.61 14.51 7.76
C ARG A 75 2.10 14.25 7.75
#